data_AF-A0A9W6VPA7-F1
#
_entry.id   AF-A0A9W6VPA7-F1
#
_cell.length_a   1.000
_cell.length_b   1.000
_cell.length_c   1.000
_cell.angle_alpha   90.00
_cell.angle_beta   90.00
_cell.angle_gamma   90.00
#
_symmetry.space_group_name_H-M   'P 1'
#
loop_
_entity.id
_entity.type
_entity.pdbx_description
1 polymer ?
#
loop_
_entity_poly.entity_id
_entity_poly.type
_entity_poly.pdbx_seq_one_letter_code
_entity_poly.pdbx_strand_id
1 'polypeptide(L)'
;MPNPLTRHAINGMVARYNDPHYDRWAAQIRHTGGCTQPVHLRGKVEYRDPLNGALLHRYTTANEPGGVLRVACKTRRASRCPSCAETYRADTYQLIRAGLVGGKGVPAEVAEHPAVFLTLTAPSFGAVHSLCMKNGQVLRCRPRRKGGTCPHGRPVACNERHSADDPRLGEPICPDCYDHTGSVLFNALAPELWRRFTIRLRRVLARNCGLSVKELGQVLKVSFAKVAEYQRRGVVHFHAIVRLDGPDGPATLPPGWATLDGLAEAITEAARHVTVATPEAAELPSLTLAWGRELDIRPITANGDLTEQAVAGYVAKYATKAAECVGTLDRRVRPTDDLDQLDIRPQLGD
;
A
#
# COMPACT_ATOMS: atom_id res chain seq x y z
N MET A 1 24.05 23.13 -5.80
CA MET A 1 24.89 23.31 -7.01
C MET A 1 24.97 21.98 -7.72
N PRO A 2 24.73 21.88 -9.05
CA PRO A 2 24.93 20.63 -9.76
C PRO A 2 26.40 20.20 -9.61
N ASN A 3 26.62 18.94 -9.26
CA ASN A 3 27.96 18.37 -9.10
C ASN A 3 28.72 18.53 -10.44
N PRO A 4 29.96 19.05 -10.47
CA PRO A 4 30.69 19.22 -11.73
C PRO A 4 30.88 17.86 -12.42
N LEU A 5 30.55 17.80 -13.72
CA LEU A 5 30.70 16.58 -14.51
C LEU A 5 32.18 16.17 -14.54
N THR A 6 32.45 14.91 -14.20
CA THR A 6 33.82 14.38 -14.21
C THR A 6 34.34 14.24 -15.64
N ARG A 7 35.66 14.30 -15.83
CA ARG A 7 36.29 14.06 -17.15
C ARG A 7 35.87 12.71 -17.77
N HIS A 8 35.68 11.69 -16.92
CA HIS A 8 35.15 10.40 -17.35
C HIS A 8 33.72 10.50 -17.89
N ALA A 9 32.84 11.24 -17.22
CA ALA A 9 31.48 11.47 -17.69
C ALA A 9 31.46 12.21 -19.03
N ILE A 10 32.30 13.25 -19.19
CA ILE A 10 32.41 14.01 -20.44
C ILE A 10 32.87 13.11 -21.59
N ASN A 11 33.95 12.33 -21.39
CA ASN A 11 34.44 11.40 -22.42
C ASN A 11 33.40 10.34 -22.77
N GLY A 12 32.68 9.81 -21.78
CA GLY A 12 31.59 8.87 -22.01
C GLY A 12 30.43 9.47 -22.81
N MET A 13 30.08 10.74 -22.56
CA MET A 13 29.07 11.45 -23.33
C MET A 13 29.49 11.67 -24.79
N VAL A 14 30.74 12.11 -25.02
CA VAL A 14 31.29 12.30 -26.38
C VAL A 14 31.32 10.98 -27.14
N ALA A 15 31.82 9.91 -26.51
CA ALA A 15 31.84 8.58 -27.12
C ALA A 15 30.42 8.09 -27.47
N ARG A 16 29.43 8.35 -26.60
CA ARG A 16 28.04 7.97 -26.85
C ARG A 16 27.41 8.78 -27.98
N TYR A 17 27.68 10.09 -28.05
CA TYR A 17 27.16 10.97 -29.09
C TYR A 17 27.66 10.59 -30.48
N ASN A 18 28.91 10.14 -30.57
CA ASN A 18 29.53 9.71 -31.83
C ASN A 18 29.25 8.23 -32.18
N ASP A 19 28.43 7.51 -31.42
CA ASP A 19 28.06 6.12 -31.69
C ASP A 19 27.09 6.04 -32.89
N PRO A 20 27.34 5.21 -33.93
CA PRO A 20 26.43 5.07 -35.07
C PRO A 20 25.00 4.65 -34.69
N HIS A 21 24.81 4.04 -33.53
CA HIS A 21 23.50 3.64 -33.00
C HIS A 21 22.95 4.63 -31.95
N TYR A 22 23.48 5.85 -31.88
CA TYR A 22 23.08 6.87 -30.92
C TYR A 22 21.57 7.13 -30.93
N ASP A 23 20.94 7.33 -32.10
CA ASP A 23 19.52 7.65 -32.17
C ASP A 23 18.64 6.54 -31.61
N ARG A 24 18.99 5.28 -31.90
CA ARG A 24 18.29 4.11 -31.35
C ARG A 24 18.49 4.03 -29.84
N TRP A 25 19.71 4.26 -29.36
CA TRP A 25 20.01 4.30 -27.93
C TRP A 25 19.23 5.42 -27.23
N ALA A 26 19.23 6.63 -27.77
CA ALA A 26 18.52 7.78 -27.22
C ALA A 26 17.01 7.56 -27.20
N ALA A 27 16.45 6.91 -28.23
CA ALA A 27 15.05 6.49 -28.26
C ALA A 27 14.74 5.49 -27.12
N GLN A 28 15.61 4.49 -26.88
CA GLN A 28 15.44 3.58 -25.74
C GLN A 28 15.46 4.35 -24.41
N ILE A 29 16.41 5.26 -24.20
CA ILE A 29 16.51 6.05 -22.97
C ILE A 29 15.24 6.88 -22.76
N ARG A 30 14.75 7.60 -23.78
CA ARG A 30 13.48 8.35 -23.70
C ARG A 30 12.30 7.45 -23.36
N HIS A 31 12.24 6.25 -23.94
CA HIS A 31 11.16 5.29 -23.67
C HIS A 31 11.14 4.78 -22.22
N THR A 32 12.28 4.79 -21.53
CA THR A 32 12.31 4.47 -20.08
C THR A 32 11.70 5.56 -19.20
N GLY A 33 11.40 6.75 -19.74
CA GLY A 33 10.71 7.83 -19.02
C GLY A 33 11.52 8.43 -17.87
N GLY A 34 12.86 8.32 -17.88
CA GLY A 34 13.72 8.77 -16.78
C GLY A 34 13.85 7.77 -15.64
N CYS A 35 13.60 6.48 -15.91
CA CYS A 35 13.84 5.41 -14.95
C CYS A 35 15.30 5.42 -14.46
N THR A 36 15.51 5.37 -13.14
CA THR A 36 16.84 5.37 -12.50
C THR A 36 17.53 4.01 -12.55
N GLN A 37 16.77 2.94 -12.73
CA GLN A 37 17.26 1.55 -12.67
C GLN A 37 16.63 0.69 -13.80
N PRO A 38 16.81 1.04 -15.08
CA PRO A 38 16.18 0.33 -16.18
C PRO A 38 16.57 -1.16 -16.19
N VAL A 39 15.61 -2.03 -16.51
CA VAL A 39 15.86 -3.45 -16.71
C VAL A 39 16.46 -3.65 -18.09
N HIS A 40 17.56 -4.38 -18.13
CA HIS A 40 18.30 -4.70 -19.35
C HIS A 40 17.91 -6.08 -19.86
N LEU A 41 17.12 -6.12 -20.92
CA LEU A 41 16.67 -7.36 -21.55
C LEU A 41 17.64 -7.77 -22.66
N ARG A 42 17.96 -9.06 -22.70
CA ARG A 42 18.67 -9.71 -23.80
C ARG A 42 17.84 -10.88 -24.29
N GLY A 43 17.64 -11.00 -25.59
CA GLY A 43 16.89 -12.12 -26.14
C GLY A 43 16.37 -11.88 -27.54
N LYS A 44 15.39 -12.70 -27.92
CA LYS A 44 14.66 -12.61 -29.18
C LYS A 44 13.20 -12.98 -28.97
N VAL A 45 12.34 -12.40 -29.81
CA VAL A 45 10.93 -12.77 -29.91
C VAL A 45 10.70 -13.23 -31.34
N GLU A 46 10.11 -14.41 -31.50
CA GLU A 46 9.70 -14.94 -32.80
C GLU A 46 8.19 -15.14 -32.77
N TYR A 47 7.48 -14.48 -33.67
CA TYR A 47 6.07 -14.72 -33.91
C TYR A 47 5.96 -15.76 -35.03
N ARG A 48 5.31 -16.87 -34.73
CA ARG A 48 5.08 -17.96 -35.68
C ARG A 48 3.60 -18.18 -35.89
N ASP A 49 3.23 -18.51 -37.12
CA ASP A 49 1.88 -18.92 -37.46
C ASP A 49 1.55 -20.23 -36.71
N PRO A 50 0.46 -20.29 -35.93
CA PRO A 50 0.12 -21.47 -35.14
C PRO A 50 -0.30 -22.68 -35.99
N LEU A 51 -0.73 -22.50 -37.24
CA LEU A 51 -1.22 -23.57 -38.10
C LEU A 51 -0.09 -24.28 -38.86
N ASN A 52 0.89 -23.53 -39.35
CA ASN A 52 1.97 -24.06 -40.20
C ASN A 52 3.40 -23.84 -39.65
N GLY A 53 3.55 -23.11 -38.55
CA GLY A 53 4.85 -22.85 -37.92
C GLY A 53 5.73 -21.82 -38.63
N ALA A 54 5.26 -21.19 -39.71
CA ALA A 54 6.00 -20.20 -40.48
C ALA A 54 6.38 -18.99 -39.62
N LEU A 55 7.59 -18.48 -39.79
CA LEU A 55 8.06 -17.30 -39.07
C LEU A 55 7.44 -16.04 -39.68
N LEU A 56 6.60 -15.35 -38.92
CA LEU A 56 5.92 -14.11 -39.32
C LEU A 56 6.77 -12.88 -38.98
N HIS A 57 7.38 -12.88 -37.80
CA HIS A 57 8.19 -11.76 -37.35
C HIS A 57 9.28 -12.23 -36.39
N ARG A 58 10.47 -11.62 -36.46
CA ARG A 58 11.57 -11.85 -35.52
C ARG A 58 12.13 -10.52 -35.05
N TYR A 59 12.19 -10.36 -33.74
CA TYR A 59 12.93 -9.32 -33.06
C TYR A 59 14.10 -9.92 -32.30
N THR A 60 15.27 -9.28 -32.27
CA THR A 60 16.40 -9.68 -31.43
C THR A 60 17.15 -8.47 -30.89
N THR A 61 17.56 -8.57 -29.62
CA THR A 61 18.37 -7.52 -28.98
C THR A 61 19.81 -7.49 -29.48
N ALA A 62 20.25 -8.49 -30.28
CA ALA A 62 21.57 -8.46 -30.92
C ALA A 62 21.76 -7.23 -31.82
N ASN A 63 20.65 -6.72 -32.37
CA ASN A 63 20.64 -5.52 -33.23
C ASN A 63 20.41 -4.22 -32.44
N GLU A 64 20.32 -4.30 -31.10
CA GLU A 64 20.15 -3.12 -30.25
C GLU A 64 21.51 -2.56 -29.78
N PRO A 65 21.60 -1.25 -29.50
CA PRO A 65 22.80 -0.64 -28.92
C PRO A 65 23.29 -1.36 -27.66
N GLY A 66 24.46 -2.00 -27.78
CA GLY A 66 25.07 -2.80 -26.70
C GLY A 66 24.42 -4.18 -26.47
N GLY A 67 23.65 -4.68 -27.44
CA GLY A 67 23.02 -6.00 -27.37
C GLY A 67 21.80 -6.08 -26.44
N VAL A 68 21.26 -4.92 -26.02
CA VAL A 68 20.31 -4.80 -24.90
C VAL A 68 19.13 -3.89 -25.27
N LEU A 69 17.93 -4.34 -24.89
CA LEU A 69 16.73 -3.50 -24.83
C LEU A 69 16.52 -3.00 -23.39
N ARG A 70 16.41 -1.68 -23.21
CA ARG A 70 16.15 -1.05 -21.91
C ARG A 70 14.66 -0.83 -21.72
N VAL A 71 14.12 -1.32 -20.61
CA VAL A 71 12.73 -1.07 -20.19
C VAL A 71 12.70 -0.46 -18.80
N ALA A 72 11.72 0.41 -18.54
CA ALA A 72 11.53 0.99 -17.21
C ALA A 72 11.34 -0.12 -16.16
N CYS A 73 11.89 0.07 -14.95
CA CYS A 73 11.79 -0.93 -13.88
C CYS A 73 10.38 -1.16 -13.36
N LYS A 74 9.47 -0.20 -13.60
CA LYS A 74 8.07 -0.21 -13.15
C LYS A 74 7.89 -0.41 -11.64
N THR A 75 8.93 -0.13 -10.84
CA THR A 75 8.78 -0.14 -9.38
C THR A 75 7.85 0.98 -8.96
N ARG A 76 6.94 0.69 -8.03
CA ARG A 76 6.09 1.70 -7.40
C ARG A 76 6.81 2.49 -6.29
N ARG A 77 8.01 2.06 -5.87
CA ARG A 77 8.72 2.62 -4.71
C ARG A 77 9.49 3.88 -5.10
N ALA A 78 9.06 5.02 -4.57
CA ALA A 78 9.69 6.31 -4.86
C ALA A 78 11.15 6.38 -4.42
N SER A 79 11.50 5.71 -3.31
CA SER A 79 12.87 5.55 -2.82
C SER A 79 13.83 4.85 -3.79
N ARG A 80 13.30 4.03 -4.71
CA ARG A 80 14.10 3.28 -5.71
C ARG A 80 14.13 3.96 -7.07
N CYS A 81 12.98 4.42 -7.53
CA CYS A 81 12.86 5.10 -8.81
C CYS A 81 11.74 6.16 -8.73
N PRO A 82 12.09 7.43 -8.50
CA PRO A 82 11.11 8.51 -8.42
C PRO A 82 10.25 8.62 -9.68
N SER A 83 10.85 8.50 -10.87
CA SER A 83 10.13 8.57 -12.15
C SER A 83 9.07 7.47 -12.30
N CYS A 84 9.44 6.19 -12.15
CA CYS A 84 8.47 5.09 -12.29
C CYS A 84 7.39 5.12 -11.20
N ALA A 85 7.76 5.51 -9.97
CA ALA A 85 6.81 5.66 -8.89
C ALA A 85 5.80 6.79 -9.17
N GLU A 86 6.25 7.90 -9.76
CA GLU A 86 5.36 9.01 -10.12
C GLU A 86 4.37 8.63 -11.23
N THR A 87 4.82 7.93 -12.27
CA THR A 87 3.91 7.35 -13.27
C THR A 87 2.89 6.42 -12.62
N TYR A 88 3.35 5.50 -11.76
CA TYR A 88 2.46 4.58 -11.04
C TYR A 88 1.44 5.33 -10.15
N ARG A 89 1.88 6.40 -9.48
CA ARG A 89 1.02 7.28 -8.64
C ARG A 89 -0.06 7.94 -9.49
N ALA A 90 0.32 8.54 -10.62
CA ALA A 90 -0.61 9.20 -11.53
C ALA A 90 -1.62 8.22 -12.15
N ASP A 91 -1.15 7.05 -12.57
CA ASP A 91 -2.02 6.00 -13.10
C ASP A 91 -3.00 5.49 -12.03
N THR A 92 -2.52 5.26 -10.81
CA THR A 92 -3.38 4.88 -9.68
C THR A 92 -4.43 5.94 -9.41
N TYR A 93 -4.04 7.23 -9.37
CA TYR A 93 -4.99 8.33 -9.19
C TYR A 93 -6.10 8.28 -10.24
N GLN A 94 -5.73 8.12 -11.51
CA GLN A 94 -6.68 8.10 -12.61
C GLN A 94 -7.58 6.86 -12.59
N LEU A 95 -7.05 5.68 -12.23
CA LEU A 95 -7.83 4.46 -12.09
C LEU A 95 -8.88 4.59 -10.98
N ILE A 96 -8.47 5.10 -9.81
CA ILE A 96 -9.39 5.30 -8.68
C ILE A 96 -10.43 6.36 -9.00
N ARG A 97 -10.01 7.51 -9.56
CA ARG A 97 -10.91 8.58 -9.97
C ARG A 97 -11.92 8.09 -11.00
N ALA A 98 -11.48 7.44 -12.07
CA ALA A 98 -12.37 6.89 -13.09
C ALA A 98 -13.34 5.86 -12.51
N GLY A 99 -12.86 5.05 -11.55
CA GLY A 99 -13.71 4.15 -10.80
C GLY A 99 -14.80 4.89 -10.03
N LEU A 100 -14.54 6.04 -9.42
CA LEU A 100 -15.49 6.71 -8.54
C LEU A 100 -16.41 7.72 -9.24
N VAL A 101 -15.96 8.39 -10.30
CA VAL A 101 -16.74 9.44 -10.99
C VAL A 101 -16.95 9.21 -12.49
N GLY A 102 -16.55 8.04 -12.99
CA GLY A 102 -16.57 7.73 -14.41
C GLY A 102 -15.39 8.32 -15.22
N GLY A 103 -15.37 7.98 -16.51
CA GLY A 103 -14.31 8.33 -17.46
C GLY A 103 -13.40 7.14 -17.81
N LYS A 104 -12.56 7.30 -18.84
CA LYS A 104 -11.65 6.25 -19.35
C LYS A 104 -12.34 4.89 -19.60
N GLY A 105 -13.57 4.92 -20.10
CA GLY A 105 -14.38 3.73 -20.38
C GLY A 105 -15.30 3.28 -19.23
N VAL A 106 -15.27 3.97 -18.07
CA VAL A 106 -16.24 3.77 -16.98
C VAL A 106 -17.41 4.76 -17.14
N PRO A 107 -18.68 4.31 -17.07
CA PRO A 107 -19.85 5.21 -17.12
C PRO A 107 -19.91 6.18 -15.94
N ALA A 108 -20.63 7.30 -16.10
CA ALA A 108 -20.70 8.36 -15.10
C ALA A 108 -21.58 7.96 -13.89
N GLU A 109 -22.55 7.07 -14.13
CA GLU A 109 -23.51 6.50 -13.19
C GLU A 109 -22.81 5.75 -12.04
N VAL A 110 -21.53 5.37 -12.20
CA VAL A 110 -20.72 4.76 -11.13
C VAL A 110 -20.60 5.66 -9.90
N ALA A 111 -20.79 6.98 -10.06
CA ALA A 111 -20.80 7.94 -8.95
C ALA A 111 -22.01 7.76 -8.02
N GLU A 112 -23.08 7.10 -8.49
CA GLU A 112 -24.30 6.81 -7.71
C GLU A 112 -24.18 5.50 -6.92
N HIS A 113 -23.15 4.69 -7.19
CA HIS A 113 -22.97 3.40 -6.55
C HIS A 113 -22.54 3.58 -5.08
N PRO A 114 -23.10 2.81 -4.13
CA PRO A 114 -22.71 2.88 -2.72
C PRO A 114 -21.21 2.61 -2.56
N ALA A 115 -20.47 3.62 -2.14
CA ALA A 115 -19.03 3.56 -1.93
C ALA A 115 -18.65 4.12 -0.55
N VAL A 116 -17.74 3.44 0.13
CA VAL A 116 -17.16 3.91 1.39
C VAL A 116 -15.65 3.89 1.34
N PHE A 117 -15.06 4.85 2.04
CA PHE A 117 -13.66 4.85 2.43
C PHE A 117 -13.55 4.24 3.82
N LEU A 118 -12.93 3.06 3.87
CA LEU A 118 -12.76 2.21 5.03
C LEU A 118 -11.33 2.31 5.55
N THR A 119 -11.15 2.49 6.86
CA THR A 119 -9.88 2.29 7.56
C THR A 119 -9.98 1.11 8.53
N LEU A 120 -9.20 0.06 8.27
CA LEU A 120 -9.01 -1.08 9.17
C LEU A 120 -7.69 -0.91 9.93
N THR A 121 -7.77 -0.76 11.25
CA THR A 121 -6.60 -0.53 12.10
C THR A 121 -6.06 -1.82 12.69
N ALA A 122 -4.78 -1.81 13.07
CA ALA A 122 -4.20 -2.86 13.90
C ALA A 122 -4.62 -2.71 15.37
N PRO A 123 -4.61 -3.81 16.16
CA PRO A 123 -4.76 -3.71 17.60
C PRO A 123 -3.59 -2.96 18.24
N SER A 124 -3.74 -2.69 19.54
CA SER A 124 -2.65 -2.13 20.35
C SER A 124 -1.70 -3.25 20.77
N PHE A 125 -0.40 -3.06 20.56
CA PHE A 125 0.67 -3.96 21.03
C PHE A 125 1.39 -3.42 22.27
N GLY A 126 1.04 -2.23 22.72
CA GLY A 126 1.71 -1.59 23.85
C GLY A 126 1.54 -0.08 23.77
N ALA A 127 1.98 0.60 24.83
CA ALA A 127 1.96 2.04 24.88
C ALA A 127 3.07 2.63 24.01
N VAL A 128 2.74 3.55 23.12
CA VAL A 128 3.72 4.29 22.30
C VAL A 128 3.60 5.79 22.52
N HIS A 129 4.67 6.51 22.20
CA HIS A 129 4.66 7.96 22.10
C HIS A 129 3.79 8.40 20.91
N SER A 130 2.86 9.32 21.15
CA SER A 130 1.89 9.78 20.17
C SER A 130 1.73 11.29 20.21
N LEU A 131 1.53 11.88 19.04
CA LEU A 131 1.17 13.27 18.88
C LEU A 131 -0.34 13.40 19.05
N CYS A 132 -0.76 13.82 20.23
CA CYS A 132 -2.18 14.00 20.56
C CYS A 132 -2.58 15.45 20.30
N MET A 133 -3.58 15.69 19.45
CA MET A 133 -4.10 17.04 19.21
C MET A 133 -5.60 17.10 19.49
N LYS A 134 -6.06 18.23 20.05
CA LYS A 134 -7.49 18.53 20.18
C LYS A 134 -7.70 20.03 19.99
N ASN A 135 -8.64 20.41 19.11
CA ASN A 135 -8.97 21.81 18.82
C ASN A 135 -7.74 22.67 18.48
N GLY A 136 -6.81 22.13 17.66
CA GLY A 136 -5.58 22.82 17.27
C GLY A 136 -4.49 22.89 18.35
N GLN A 137 -4.73 22.35 19.55
CA GLN A 137 -3.75 22.34 20.64
C GLN A 137 -3.08 20.98 20.80
N VAL A 138 -1.76 21.00 20.96
CA VAL A 138 -0.97 19.81 21.30
C VAL A 138 -1.21 19.45 22.76
N LEU A 139 -1.73 18.24 22.97
CA LEU A 139 -1.98 17.64 24.27
C LEU A 139 -0.74 16.90 24.78
N ARG A 140 -0.74 16.59 26.08
CA ARG A 140 0.23 15.66 26.66
C ARG A 140 0.10 14.29 25.98
N CYS A 141 1.23 13.69 25.64
CA CYS A 141 1.34 12.45 24.89
C CYS A 141 0.44 11.35 25.44
N ARG A 142 0.64 10.98 26.72
CA ARG A 142 -0.08 9.90 27.38
C ARG A 142 -0.08 10.11 28.90
N PRO A 143 -0.84 11.11 29.40
CA PRO A 143 -0.91 11.38 30.83
C PRO A 143 -1.65 10.25 31.56
N ARG A 144 -1.17 9.90 32.76
CA ARG A 144 -1.83 8.92 33.64
C ARG A 144 -1.98 9.52 35.03
N ARG A 145 -3.22 9.61 35.54
CA ARG A 145 -3.53 10.34 36.79
C ARG A 145 -2.69 9.90 38.00
N LYS A 146 -2.42 8.60 38.16
CA LYS A 146 -1.61 8.06 39.26
C LYS A 146 -0.14 7.79 38.88
N GLY A 147 0.28 8.20 37.68
CA GLY A 147 1.58 7.80 37.14
C GLY A 147 1.78 6.29 37.16
N GLY A 148 2.92 5.88 37.68
CA GLY A 148 3.31 4.49 37.89
C GLY A 148 4.44 4.04 36.97
N THR A 149 5.12 3.01 37.42
CA THR A 149 6.15 2.29 36.67
C THR A 149 5.59 0.96 36.18
N CYS A 150 6.11 0.48 35.06
CA CYS A 150 5.89 -0.89 34.62
C CYS A 150 6.75 -1.85 35.48
N PRO A 151 6.56 -3.17 35.35
CA PRO A 151 7.42 -4.16 36.00
C PRO A 151 8.92 -3.98 35.70
N HIS A 152 9.27 -3.38 34.55
CA HIS A 152 10.65 -3.08 34.15
C HIS A 152 11.19 -1.76 34.72
N GLY A 153 10.49 -1.14 35.67
CA GLY A 153 10.91 0.11 36.32
C GLY A 153 10.72 1.39 35.49
N ARG A 154 10.32 1.29 34.21
CA ARG A 154 10.11 2.46 33.33
C ARG A 154 8.74 3.13 33.58
N PRO A 155 8.61 4.46 33.45
CA PRO A 155 7.31 5.14 33.51
C PRO A 155 6.33 4.60 32.46
N VAL A 156 5.05 4.41 32.81
CA VAL A 156 4.01 4.01 31.82
C VAL A 156 3.23 5.20 31.24
N ALA A 157 3.62 6.40 31.62
CA ALA A 157 3.01 7.66 31.22
C ALA A 157 4.05 8.57 30.57
N CYS A 158 3.62 9.34 29.58
CA CYS A 158 4.41 10.43 29.02
C CYS A 158 3.60 11.73 29.16
N ASN A 159 4.11 12.68 29.94
CA ASN A 159 3.46 13.98 30.13
C ASN A 159 3.97 15.06 29.17
N GLU A 160 4.92 14.72 28.31
CA GLU A 160 5.47 15.66 27.33
C GLU A 160 4.47 15.97 26.22
N ARG A 161 4.65 17.11 25.58
CA ARG A 161 3.91 17.53 24.38
C ARG A 161 4.85 17.41 23.19
N HIS A 162 4.76 16.30 22.48
CA HIS A 162 5.61 16.04 21.32
C HIS A 162 5.30 17.03 20.19
N SER A 163 6.32 17.46 19.45
CA SER A 163 6.15 18.17 18.19
C SER A 163 5.88 17.18 17.05
N ALA A 164 5.49 17.67 15.87
CA ALA A 164 5.27 16.82 14.71
C ALA A 164 6.51 16.04 14.26
N ASP A 165 7.70 16.57 14.54
CA ASP A 165 8.99 16.00 14.12
C ASP A 165 9.72 15.27 15.27
N ASP A 166 9.08 15.10 16.43
CA ASP A 166 9.70 14.39 17.55
C ASP A 166 10.03 12.94 17.15
N PRO A 167 11.31 12.52 17.24
CA PRO A 167 11.76 11.23 16.76
C PRO A 167 11.16 10.06 17.53
N ARG A 168 10.74 10.29 18.79
CA ARG A 168 10.15 9.25 19.64
C ARG A 168 8.75 8.85 19.19
N LEU A 169 8.09 9.63 18.34
CA LEU A 169 6.72 9.34 17.93
C LEU A 169 6.62 7.98 17.23
N GLY A 170 5.83 7.08 17.81
CA GLY A 170 5.69 5.69 17.40
C GLY A 170 6.52 4.71 18.24
N GLU A 171 7.52 5.17 18.97
CA GLU A 171 8.35 4.32 19.83
C GLU A 171 7.58 3.86 21.07
N PRO A 172 7.83 2.63 21.54
CA PRO A 172 7.32 2.16 22.82
C PRO A 172 7.71 3.08 23.98
N ILE A 173 6.77 3.37 24.88
CA ILE A 173 7.09 4.05 26.14
C ILE A 173 8.00 3.15 27.00
N CYS A 174 7.76 1.83 26.97
CA CYS A 174 8.64 0.82 27.51
C CYS A 174 8.80 -0.28 26.45
N PRO A 175 9.99 -0.42 25.85
CA PRO A 175 10.31 -1.46 24.86
C PRO A 175 9.98 -2.86 25.37
N ASP A 176 10.36 -3.17 26.61
CA ASP A 176 10.13 -4.46 27.25
C ASP A 176 8.63 -4.76 27.50
N CYS A 177 7.77 -3.73 27.55
CA CYS A 177 6.31 -3.90 27.66
C CYS A 177 5.60 -3.98 26.31
N TYR A 178 6.29 -3.75 25.20
CA TYR A 178 5.69 -3.73 23.88
C TYR A 178 5.74 -5.13 23.27
N ASP A 179 4.61 -5.59 22.75
CA ASP A 179 4.49 -6.88 22.07
C ASP A 179 5.05 -6.78 20.65
N HIS A 180 6.38 -6.83 20.55
CA HIS A 180 7.10 -6.81 19.29
C HIS A 180 6.73 -8.01 18.42
N THR A 181 6.67 -9.21 19.01
CA THR A 181 6.30 -10.45 18.32
C THR A 181 4.93 -10.34 17.67
N GLY A 182 3.90 -9.95 18.44
CA GLY A 182 2.55 -9.76 17.93
C GLY A 182 2.47 -8.70 16.84
N SER A 183 3.22 -7.59 16.97
CA SER A 183 3.24 -6.52 15.97
C SER A 183 3.84 -6.98 14.62
N VAL A 184 4.93 -7.76 14.66
CA VAL A 184 5.57 -8.32 13.47
C VAL A 184 4.68 -9.38 12.81
N LEU A 185 4.12 -10.30 13.61
CA LEU A 185 3.22 -11.34 13.12
C LEU A 185 1.93 -10.74 12.54
N PHE A 186 1.40 -9.66 13.14
CA PHE A 186 0.29 -8.92 12.58
C PHE A 186 0.62 -8.33 11.22
N ASN A 187 1.75 -7.63 11.08
CA ASN A 187 2.15 -7.08 9.78
C ASN A 187 2.33 -8.19 8.72
N ALA A 188 2.92 -9.33 9.09
CA ALA A 188 3.13 -10.47 8.20
C ALA A 188 1.80 -11.09 7.73
N LEU A 189 0.80 -11.17 8.62
CA LEU A 189 -0.49 -11.82 8.35
C LEU A 189 -1.64 -10.84 8.04
N ALA A 190 -1.38 -9.53 8.01
CA ALA A 190 -2.36 -8.52 7.60
C ALA A 190 -2.97 -8.79 6.21
N PRO A 191 -2.22 -9.28 5.19
CA PRO A 191 -2.81 -9.69 3.91
C PRO A 191 -3.83 -10.83 4.04
N GLU A 192 -3.61 -11.79 4.94
CA GLU A 192 -4.54 -12.89 5.21
C GLU A 192 -5.77 -12.40 5.99
N LEU A 193 -5.60 -11.49 6.95
CA LEU A 193 -6.72 -10.79 7.60
C LEU A 193 -7.59 -10.08 6.56
N TRP A 194 -6.99 -9.40 5.58
CA TRP A 194 -7.74 -8.78 4.48
C TRP A 194 -8.47 -9.78 3.62
N ARG A 195 -7.82 -10.89 3.23
CA ARG A 195 -8.46 -11.95 2.46
C ARG A 195 -9.71 -12.46 3.20
N ARG A 196 -9.59 -12.81 4.47
CA ARG A 196 -10.71 -13.27 5.30
C ARG A 196 -11.79 -12.20 5.46
N PHE A 197 -11.41 -10.93 5.60
CA PHE A 197 -12.35 -9.80 5.61
C PHE A 197 -13.19 -9.74 4.33
N THR A 198 -12.57 -9.78 3.15
CA THR A 198 -13.32 -9.71 1.89
C THR A 198 -14.22 -10.93 1.64
N ILE A 199 -13.85 -12.10 2.16
CA ILE A 199 -14.69 -13.31 2.13
C ILE A 199 -15.88 -13.13 3.08
N ARG A 200 -15.62 -12.69 4.31
CA ARG A 200 -16.65 -12.49 5.33
C ARG A 200 -17.64 -11.40 4.92
N LEU A 201 -17.17 -10.29 4.36
CA LEU A 201 -18.02 -9.20 3.85
C LEU A 201 -19.04 -9.72 2.84
N ARG A 202 -18.60 -10.52 1.85
CA ARG A 202 -19.52 -11.12 0.87
C ARG A 202 -20.52 -12.10 1.52
N ARG A 203 -20.09 -12.85 2.53
CA ARG A 203 -20.98 -13.75 3.29
C ARG A 203 -22.03 -12.99 4.08
N VAL A 204 -21.64 -11.89 4.73
CA VAL A 204 -22.54 -11.02 5.49
C VAL A 204 -23.57 -10.37 4.58
N LEU A 205 -23.12 -9.79 3.46
CA LEU A 205 -24.02 -9.20 2.46
C LEU A 205 -25.02 -10.22 1.91
N ALA A 206 -24.56 -11.42 1.53
CA ALA A 206 -25.43 -12.47 1.02
C ALA A 206 -26.49 -12.86 2.06
N ARG A 207 -26.07 -13.11 3.30
CA ARG A 207 -26.96 -13.50 4.40
C ARG A 207 -27.98 -12.42 4.73
N ASN A 208 -27.60 -11.14 4.74
CA ASN A 208 -28.51 -10.04 5.04
C ASN A 208 -29.63 -9.90 4.00
N CYS A 209 -29.46 -10.46 2.81
CA CYS A 209 -30.44 -10.46 1.73
C CYS A 209 -31.06 -11.83 1.45
N GLY A 210 -30.82 -12.82 2.32
CA GLY A 210 -31.36 -14.18 2.16
C GLY A 210 -30.77 -14.95 0.97
N LEU A 211 -29.59 -14.56 0.48
CA LEU A 211 -28.90 -15.18 -0.66
C LEU A 211 -27.74 -16.06 -0.21
N SER A 212 -27.39 -17.05 -1.02
CA SER A 212 -26.06 -17.66 -1.00
C SER A 212 -25.02 -16.71 -1.60
N VAL A 213 -23.74 -16.95 -1.31
CA VAL A 213 -22.63 -16.16 -1.90
C VAL A 213 -22.60 -16.31 -3.43
N LYS A 214 -23.03 -17.46 -3.96
CA LYS A 214 -23.11 -17.70 -5.40
C LYS A 214 -24.20 -16.84 -6.04
N GLU A 215 -25.40 -16.81 -5.46
CA GLU A 215 -26.51 -15.98 -5.92
C GLU A 215 -26.19 -14.49 -5.79
N LEU A 216 -25.53 -14.08 -4.69
CA LEU A 216 -25.06 -12.70 -4.55
C LEU A 216 -24.19 -12.28 -5.74
N GLY A 217 -23.25 -13.14 -6.16
CA GLY A 217 -22.36 -12.86 -7.29
C GLY A 217 -23.07 -12.77 -8.66
N GLN A 218 -24.33 -13.20 -8.76
CA GLN A 218 -25.14 -13.05 -9.97
C GLN A 218 -25.89 -11.72 -10.04
N VAL A 219 -25.98 -10.99 -8.93
CA VAL A 219 -26.76 -9.74 -8.83
C VAL A 219 -25.95 -8.55 -8.35
N LEU A 220 -24.79 -8.78 -7.72
CA LEU A 220 -23.99 -7.73 -7.11
C LEU A 220 -22.50 -8.08 -7.14
N LYS A 221 -21.67 -7.08 -7.44
CA LYS A 221 -20.22 -7.18 -7.37
C LYS A 221 -19.67 -6.24 -6.29
N VAL A 222 -18.92 -6.81 -5.34
CA VAL A 222 -18.15 -6.05 -4.36
C VAL A 222 -16.78 -5.70 -4.96
N SER A 223 -16.63 -4.46 -5.39
CA SER A 223 -15.39 -3.89 -5.94
C SER A 223 -14.61 -3.19 -4.83
N PHE A 224 -13.28 -3.32 -4.83
CA PHE A 224 -12.44 -2.59 -3.89
C PHE A 224 -11.09 -2.22 -4.45
N ALA A 225 -10.51 -1.16 -3.91
CA ALA A 225 -9.10 -0.83 -4.02
C ALA A 225 -8.56 -0.58 -2.62
N LYS A 226 -7.33 -1.05 -2.33
CA LYS A 226 -6.74 -0.89 -1.00
C LYS A 226 -5.28 -0.47 -1.05
N VAL A 227 -4.85 0.21 -0.01
CA VAL A 227 -3.45 0.52 0.28
C VAL A 227 -3.13 0.17 1.73
N ALA A 228 -1.88 -0.25 1.94
CA ALA A 228 -1.32 -0.44 3.27
C ALA A 228 -0.49 0.78 3.62
N GLU A 229 -0.82 1.44 4.72
CA GLU A 229 -0.04 2.54 5.26
C GLU A 229 0.60 2.09 6.58
N TYR A 230 1.89 2.40 6.72
CA TYR A 230 2.61 2.18 7.96
C TYR A 230 2.37 3.36 8.89
N GLN A 231 1.86 3.08 10.08
CA GLN A 231 1.82 4.05 11.17
C GLN A 231 3.24 4.30 11.69
N ARG A 232 3.47 5.45 12.33
CA ARG A 232 4.79 5.78 12.90
C ARG A 232 5.38 4.67 13.79
N ARG A 233 4.52 3.88 14.44
CA ARG A 233 4.91 2.70 15.25
C ARG A 233 5.28 1.44 14.44
N GLY A 234 5.43 1.54 13.12
CA GLY A 234 5.80 0.42 12.24
C GLY A 234 4.67 -0.57 11.91
N VAL A 235 3.46 -0.36 12.43
CA VAL A 235 2.33 -1.28 12.23
C VAL A 235 1.44 -0.81 11.07
N VAL A 236 1.01 -1.74 10.23
CA VAL A 236 0.16 -1.42 9.07
C VAL A 236 -1.30 -1.20 9.46
N HIS A 237 -1.94 -0.21 8.85
CA HIS A 237 -3.39 -0.14 8.73
C HIS A 237 -3.77 -0.12 7.25
N PHE A 238 -4.98 -0.58 6.94
CA PHE A 238 -5.48 -0.59 5.57
C PHE A 238 -6.49 0.51 5.35
N HIS A 239 -6.26 1.29 4.31
CA HIS A 239 -7.28 2.14 3.71
C HIS A 239 -7.83 1.44 2.49
N ALA A 240 -9.15 1.39 2.37
CA ALA A 240 -9.81 0.76 1.24
C ALA A 240 -10.99 1.59 0.77
N ILE A 241 -11.17 1.64 -0.54
CA ILE A 241 -12.44 1.98 -1.16
C ILE A 241 -13.18 0.67 -1.32
N VAL A 242 -14.40 0.58 -0.83
CA VAL A 242 -15.29 -0.56 -1.05
C VAL A 242 -16.55 -0.03 -1.70
N ARG A 243 -16.93 -0.59 -2.85
CA ARG A 243 -18.09 -0.17 -3.62
C ARG A 243 -18.94 -1.35 -4.03
N LEU A 244 -20.26 -1.15 -4.04
CA LEU A 244 -21.24 -2.10 -4.55
C LEU A 244 -21.61 -1.73 -5.98
N ASP A 245 -21.34 -2.64 -6.91
CA ASP A 245 -21.70 -2.54 -8.32
C ASP A 245 -22.78 -3.59 -8.67
N GLY A 246 -23.43 -3.43 -9.82
CA GLY A 246 -24.21 -4.51 -10.44
C GLY A 246 -23.34 -5.70 -10.86
N PRO A 247 -23.95 -6.78 -11.40
CA PRO A 247 -23.27 -8.05 -11.63
C PRO A 247 -22.13 -7.95 -12.65
N ASP A 248 -22.29 -7.09 -13.67
CA ASP A 248 -21.28 -6.86 -14.70
C ASP A 248 -20.25 -5.79 -14.32
N GLY A 249 -20.37 -5.22 -13.11
CA GLY A 249 -19.47 -4.22 -12.57
C GLY A 249 -19.97 -2.78 -12.77
N PRO A 250 -19.07 -1.80 -12.95
CA PRO A 250 -19.39 -0.38 -12.79
C PRO A 250 -20.33 0.19 -13.86
N ALA A 251 -20.63 -0.56 -14.92
CA ALA A 251 -21.59 -0.16 -15.95
C ALA A 251 -23.04 -0.57 -15.64
N THR A 252 -23.24 -1.33 -14.56
CA THR A 252 -24.56 -1.82 -14.14
C THR A 252 -24.84 -1.36 -12.72
N LEU A 253 -26.03 -0.82 -12.49
CA LEU A 253 -26.45 -0.39 -11.16
C LEU A 253 -26.55 -1.59 -10.20
N PRO A 254 -26.15 -1.41 -8.93
CA PRO A 254 -26.40 -2.42 -7.92
C PRO A 254 -27.91 -2.53 -7.63
N PRO A 255 -28.39 -3.66 -7.06
CA PRO A 255 -29.77 -3.80 -6.63
C PRO A 255 -30.18 -2.72 -5.60
N GLY A 256 -31.43 -2.27 -5.62
CA GLY A 256 -31.88 -1.17 -4.73
C GLY A 256 -31.75 -1.42 -3.22
N TRP A 257 -31.63 -2.68 -2.79
CA TRP A 257 -31.36 -3.04 -1.39
C TRP A 257 -29.88 -2.89 -0.99
N ALA A 258 -28.97 -2.75 -1.96
CA ALA A 258 -27.54 -2.57 -1.73
C ALA A 258 -27.29 -1.11 -1.35
N THR A 259 -27.53 -0.75 -0.09
CA THR A 259 -27.41 0.62 0.40
C THR A 259 -26.05 0.90 1.05
N LEU A 260 -25.72 2.19 1.24
CA LEU A 260 -24.54 2.61 2.00
C LEU A 260 -24.57 2.11 3.45
N ASP A 261 -25.72 2.19 4.10
CA ASP A 261 -25.89 1.72 5.50
C ASP A 261 -25.71 0.20 5.59
N GLY A 262 -26.33 -0.55 4.68
CA GLY A 262 -26.17 -2.00 4.61
C GLY A 262 -24.72 -2.42 4.35
N LEU A 263 -23.97 -1.64 3.54
CA LEU A 263 -22.54 -1.83 3.34
C LEU A 263 -21.75 -1.56 4.63
N ALA A 264 -22.02 -0.45 5.32
CA ALA A 264 -21.32 -0.06 6.55
C ALA A 264 -21.54 -1.07 7.70
N GLU A 265 -22.77 -1.55 7.86
CA GLU A 265 -23.11 -2.61 8.81
C GLU A 265 -22.39 -3.92 8.47
N ALA A 266 -22.40 -4.31 7.19
CA ALA A 266 -21.74 -5.53 6.74
C ALA A 266 -20.22 -5.49 6.94
N ILE A 267 -19.60 -4.33 6.70
CA ILE A 267 -18.18 -4.09 6.98
C ILE A 267 -17.89 -4.18 8.47
N THR A 268 -18.74 -3.56 9.30
CA THR A 268 -18.57 -3.56 10.76
C THR A 268 -18.62 -4.98 11.33
N GLU A 269 -19.60 -5.78 10.91
CA GLU A 269 -19.67 -7.18 11.31
C GLU A 269 -18.46 -7.97 10.78
N ALA A 270 -18.12 -7.82 9.50
CA ALA A 270 -17.03 -8.56 8.90
C ALA A 270 -15.69 -8.28 9.59
N ALA A 271 -15.39 -7.01 9.89
CA ALA A 271 -14.16 -6.61 10.56
C ALA A 271 -14.06 -7.19 11.98
N ARG A 272 -15.17 -7.21 12.74
CA ARG A 272 -15.21 -7.70 14.13
C ARG A 272 -14.96 -9.20 14.27
N HIS A 273 -15.32 -9.99 13.27
CA HIS A 273 -15.29 -11.46 13.35
C HIS A 273 -14.11 -12.10 12.62
N VAL A 274 -13.29 -11.32 11.92
CA VAL A 274 -12.14 -11.85 11.20
C VAL A 274 -10.98 -12.08 12.16
N THR A 275 -10.55 -13.33 12.23
CA THR A 275 -9.35 -13.74 12.95
C THR A 275 -8.45 -14.56 12.04
N VAL A 276 -7.15 -14.59 12.34
CA VAL A 276 -6.13 -15.44 11.70
C VAL A 276 -5.26 -16.05 12.77
N ALA A 277 -5.04 -17.36 12.74
CA ALA A 277 -4.08 -18.04 13.60
C ALA A 277 -2.68 -17.93 12.99
N THR A 278 -1.66 -17.62 13.79
CA THR A 278 -0.26 -17.68 13.35
C THR A 278 0.17 -19.14 13.25
N PRO A 279 1.12 -19.48 12.35
CA PRO A 279 1.80 -20.77 12.42
C PRO A 279 2.41 -20.97 13.81
N GLU A 280 2.36 -22.20 14.31
CA GLU A 280 3.12 -22.60 15.50
C GLU A 280 4.59 -22.73 15.14
N ALA A 281 5.47 -22.31 16.04
CA ALA A 281 6.91 -22.52 15.93
C ALA A 281 7.47 -22.97 17.29
N ALA A 282 8.68 -23.55 17.29
CA ALA A 282 9.26 -24.24 18.45
C ALA A 282 9.22 -23.43 19.76
N GLU A 283 9.33 -22.10 19.68
CA GLU A 283 9.34 -21.19 20.84
C GLU A 283 8.17 -20.18 20.83
N LEU A 284 7.24 -20.32 19.88
CA LEU A 284 6.14 -19.38 19.70
C LEU A 284 4.83 -20.16 19.52
N PRO A 285 3.95 -20.19 20.53
CA PRO A 285 2.64 -20.80 20.39
C PRO A 285 1.82 -20.05 19.33
N SER A 286 0.83 -20.73 18.74
CA SER A 286 -0.08 -20.08 17.80
C SER A 286 -0.84 -18.93 18.48
N LEU A 287 -0.75 -17.74 17.90
CA LEU A 287 -1.48 -16.56 18.32
C LEU A 287 -2.70 -16.35 17.43
N THR A 288 -3.79 -15.85 18.01
CA THR A 288 -4.96 -15.41 17.25
C THR A 288 -4.88 -13.90 17.01
N LEU A 289 -4.71 -13.52 15.75
CA LEU A 289 -4.67 -12.12 15.30
C LEU A 289 -6.06 -11.68 14.83
N ALA A 290 -6.39 -10.41 15.08
CA ALA A 290 -7.63 -9.78 14.63
C ALA A 290 -7.38 -8.30 14.29
N TRP A 291 -8.34 -7.65 13.63
CA TRP A 291 -8.32 -6.20 13.49
C TRP A 291 -8.46 -5.49 14.84
N GLY A 292 -7.95 -4.27 14.93
CA GLY A 292 -8.15 -3.39 16.07
C GLY A 292 -9.61 -2.99 16.25
N ARG A 293 -9.91 -2.43 17.42
CA ARG A 293 -11.26 -1.95 17.75
C ARG A 293 -11.66 -0.70 16.97
N GLU A 294 -10.69 0.07 16.51
CA GLU A 294 -10.91 1.30 15.77
C GLU A 294 -11.17 0.99 14.29
N LEU A 295 -12.33 1.40 13.82
CA LEU A 295 -12.85 1.19 12.48
C LEU A 295 -13.45 2.51 12.02
N ASP A 296 -12.94 3.08 10.94
CA ASP A 296 -13.49 4.29 10.33
C ASP A 296 -14.15 3.91 9.00
N ILE A 297 -15.42 4.26 8.84
CA ILE A 297 -16.19 4.05 7.61
C ILE A 297 -16.79 5.40 7.23
N ARG A 298 -16.33 5.96 6.12
CA ARG A 298 -16.83 7.24 5.61
C ARG A 298 -17.46 7.06 4.25
N PRO A 299 -18.72 7.45 4.05
CA PRO A 299 -19.33 7.48 2.73
C PRO A 299 -18.49 8.33 1.76
N ILE A 300 -18.39 7.88 0.52
CA ILE A 300 -17.78 8.65 -0.56
C ILE A 300 -18.94 9.20 -1.39
N THR A 301 -19.12 10.51 -1.37
CA THR A 301 -20.17 11.19 -2.13
C THR A 301 -19.63 12.48 -2.73
N ALA A 302 -20.18 12.89 -3.88
CA ALA A 302 -19.74 14.08 -4.61
C ALA A 302 -19.81 15.38 -3.79
N ASN A 303 -20.74 15.45 -2.83
CA ASN A 303 -21.01 16.63 -2.00
C ASN A 303 -20.72 16.40 -0.50
N GLY A 304 -20.09 15.28 -0.13
CA GLY A 304 -19.81 14.93 1.26
C GLY A 304 -18.48 15.51 1.78
N ASP A 305 -18.25 15.31 3.09
CA ASP A 305 -16.98 15.67 3.76
C ASP A 305 -15.74 15.00 3.14
N LEU A 306 -15.94 13.89 2.41
CA LEU A 306 -14.89 13.14 1.74
C LEU A 306 -15.23 12.94 0.26
N THR A 307 -14.65 13.79 -0.58
CA THR A 307 -14.86 13.75 -2.04
C THR A 307 -14.04 12.65 -2.72
N GLU A 308 -14.50 12.22 -3.90
CA GLU A 308 -13.85 11.20 -4.73
C GLU A 308 -12.42 11.60 -5.12
N GLN A 309 -12.20 12.89 -5.38
CA GLN A 309 -10.88 13.43 -5.73
C GLN A 309 -9.92 13.38 -4.56
N ALA A 310 -10.41 13.71 -3.35
CA ALA A 310 -9.62 13.62 -2.12
C ALA A 310 -9.22 12.16 -1.85
N VAL A 311 -10.16 11.22 -2.02
CA VAL A 311 -9.91 9.78 -1.87
C VAL A 311 -8.93 9.25 -2.91
N ALA A 312 -9.09 9.61 -4.18
CA ALA A 312 -8.17 9.21 -5.25
C ALA A 312 -6.75 9.74 -5.00
N GLY A 313 -6.63 11.00 -4.60
CA GLY A 313 -5.36 11.63 -4.22
C GLY A 313 -4.71 10.92 -3.03
N TYR A 314 -5.51 10.60 -2.02
CA TYR A 314 -5.06 9.89 -0.83
C TYR A 314 -4.55 8.49 -1.17
N VAL A 315 -5.36 7.65 -1.83
CA VAL A 315 -4.97 6.28 -2.21
C VAL A 315 -3.72 6.29 -3.09
N ALA A 316 -3.65 7.18 -4.09
CA ALA A 316 -2.48 7.30 -4.95
C ALA A 316 -1.21 7.67 -4.17
N LYS A 317 -1.31 8.61 -3.22
CA LYS A 317 -0.19 9.02 -2.35
C LYS A 317 0.41 7.85 -1.57
N TYR A 318 -0.41 6.91 -1.12
CA TYR A 318 0.06 5.76 -0.35
C TYR A 318 0.41 4.55 -1.21
N ALA A 319 -0.06 4.51 -2.46
CA ALA A 319 0.24 3.42 -3.39
C ALA A 319 1.74 3.34 -3.75
N THR A 320 2.53 4.41 -3.57
CA THR A 320 3.98 4.42 -3.82
C THR A 320 4.84 4.26 -2.56
N LYS A 321 4.21 4.31 -1.39
CA LYS A 321 4.89 4.20 -0.09
C LYS A 321 5.05 2.74 0.34
N ALA A 322 6.13 2.46 1.04
CA ALA A 322 6.37 1.21 1.74
C ALA A 322 6.96 1.50 3.13
N ALA A 323 7.54 0.47 3.76
CA ALA A 323 7.95 0.50 5.16
C ALA A 323 9.04 1.57 5.45
N GLU A 324 9.78 2.03 4.43
CA GLU A 324 10.79 3.06 4.58
C GLU A 324 10.24 4.41 5.06
N CYS A 325 8.94 4.67 4.86
CA CYS A 325 8.30 5.89 5.33
C CYS A 325 8.30 6.03 6.86
N VAL A 326 8.61 4.95 7.59
CA VAL A 326 8.68 4.94 9.06
C VAL A 326 10.09 4.61 9.55
N GLY A 327 11.11 4.87 8.73
CA GLY A 327 12.52 4.72 9.12
C GLY A 327 13.02 3.27 9.14
N THR A 328 12.40 2.40 8.33
CA THR A 328 12.85 1.00 8.15
C THR A 328 13.51 0.80 6.78
N LEU A 329 14.02 -0.40 6.54
CA LEU A 329 14.69 -0.74 5.30
C LEU A 329 13.72 -0.77 4.10
N ASP A 330 14.16 -0.21 2.99
CA ASP A 330 13.49 -0.30 1.70
C ASP A 330 13.95 -1.52 0.88
N ARG A 331 14.63 -2.48 1.52
CA ARG A 331 15.12 -3.75 0.95
C ARG A 331 14.76 -4.93 1.85
N ARG A 332 14.84 -6.12 1.27
CA ARG A 332 14.76 -7.38 2.02
C ARG A 332 15.98 -7.51 2.95
N VAL A 333 15.73 -7.95 4.19
CA VAL A 333 16.76 -8.44 5.11
C VAL A 333 17.19 -9.84 4.66
N ARG A 334 18.49 -10.06 4.56
CA ARG A 334 19.12 -11.31 4.15
C ARG A 334 19.77 -11.97 5.37
N PRO A 335 19.93 -13.30 5.39
CA PRO A 335 20.63 -14.00 6.46
C PRO A 335 22.08 -13.54 6.69
N THR A 336 22.69 -12.92 5.68
CA THR A 336 24.06 -12.41 5.72
C THR A 336 24.15 -10.93 6.11
N ASP A 337 23.02 -10.26 6.37
CA ASP A 337 23.05 -8.89 6.86
C ASP A 337 23.51 -8.89 8.32
N ASP A 338 24.47 -8.04 8.65
CA ASP A 338 24.74 -7.67 10.03
C ASP A 338 23.65 -6.69 10.47
N LEU A 339 22.80 -7.10 11.43
CA LEU A 339 21.66 -6.30 11.87
C LEU A 339 22.11 -5.03 12.61
N ASP A 340 23.26 -5.08 13.29
CA ASP A 340 23.80 -3.97 14.10
C ASP A 340 24.39 -2.86 13.22
N GLN A 341 24.70 -3.17 11.95
CA GLN A 341 25.19 -2.21 10.97
C GLN A 341 24.09 -1.62 10.08
N LEU A 342 22.83 -2.01 10.29
CA LEU A 342 21.73 -1.46 9.52
C LEU A 342 21.46 -0.02 9.98
N ASP A 343 21.31 0.89 9.02
CA ASP A 343 20.82 2.26 9.26
C ASP A 343 19.31 2.24 9.54
N ILE A 344 18.95 1.60 10.65
CA ILE A 344 17.63 1.56 11.24
C ILE A 344 17.72 2.24 12.59
N ARG A 345 16.66 2.95 12.98
CA ARG A 345 16.66 3.60 14.29
C ARG A 345 16.80 2.52 15.38
N PRO A 346 17.77 2.63 16.29
CA PRO A 346 17.87 1.70 17.41
C PRO A 346 16.59 1.83 18.23
N GLN A 347 15.83 0.73 18.35
CA GLN A 347 14.77 0.66 19.33
C GLN A 347 15.49 0.47 20.65
N LEU A 348 15.64 1.55 21.43
CA LEU A 348 16.39 1.60 22.68
C LEU A 348 16.20 0.34 23.54
N GLY A 349 17.16 -0.56 23.48
CA GLY A 349 17.28 -1.74 24.31
C GLY A 349 18.72 -2.22 24.19
N ASP A 350 19.51 -1.96 25.24
CA ASP A 350 20.78 -2.66 25.45
C ASP A 350 20.52 -4.14 25.74
#